data_AF-A0A8K0CQT3-F1
#
_entry.id   AF-A0A8K0CQT3-F1
#
_cell.length_a   1.000
_cell.length_b   1.000
_cell.length_c   1.000
_cell.angle_alpha   90.00
_cell.angle_beta   90.00
_cell.angle_gamma   90.00
#
_symmetry.space_group_name_H-M   'P 1'
#
loop_
_entity.id
_entity.type
_entity.pdbx_description
1 polymer ?
#
loop_
_entity_poly.entity_id
_entity_poly.type
_entity_poly.pdbx_seq_one_letter_code
_entity_poly.pdbx_strand_id
1 'polypeptide(L)' 'KTSRIETNTDLLHRLLITLDPLIASLRAPLKPRHRKITPEVFELLKMPSCDFNVAKECDFSNSD' A
#
# COMPACT_ATOMS: atom_id res chain seq x y z
N LYS A 1 -3.37 18.91 -25.01
CA LYS A 1 -2.80 17.55 -25.01
C LYS A 1 -1.39 17.67 -24.47
N THR A 2 -1.10 17.13 -23.29
CA THR A 2 0.28 16.97 -22.83
C THR A 2 1.02 16.04 -23.78
N SER A 3 2.30 16.29 -24.03
CA SER A 3 3.06 15.42 -24.93
C SER A 3 3.30 14.06 -24.27
N ARG A 4 3.44 13.00 -25.07
CA ARG A 4 3.81 11.67 -24.55
C ARG A 4 5.11 11.72 -23.75
N ILE A 5 6.01 12.62 -24.13
CA ILE A 5 7.29 12.81 -23.45
C ILE A 5 7.04 13.40 -22.06
N GLU A 6 6.25 14.46 -21.95
CA GLU A 6 5.89 15.07 -20.66
C GLU A 6 5.17 14.11 -19.71
N THR A 7 4.25 13.30 -20.23
CA THR A 7 3.55 12.31 -19.39
C THR A 7 4.50 11.23 -18.89
N ASN A 8 5.47 10.82 -19.72
CA ASN A 8 6.44 9.80 -19.34
C ASN A 8 7.46 10.34 -18.33
N THR A 9 7.90 11.59 -18.49
CA THR A 9 8.82 12.23 -17.54
C THR A 9 8.14 12.45 -16.19
N ASP A 10 6.89 12.89 -16.17
CA ASP A 10 6.11 13.01 -14.94
C ASP A 10 5.95 11.65 -14.24
N LEU A 11 5.55 10.60 -14.99
CA LEU A 11 5.42 9.26 -14.44
C LEU A 11 6.74 8.75 -13.86
N LEU A 12 7.85 8.96 -14.57
CA LEU A 12 9.17 8.56 -14.11
C LEU A 12 9.55 9.26 -12.81
N HIS A 13 9.38 10.58 -12.71
CA HIS A 13 9.66 11.33 -11.49
C HIS A 13 8.82 10.83 -10.31
N ARG A 14 7.52 10.58 -10.53
CA ARG A 14 6.64 10.05 -9.48
C ARG A 14 7.12 8.69 -9.00
N LEU A 15 7.49 7.80 -9.92
CA LEU A 15 8.01 6.48 -9.58
C LEU A 15 9.31 6.56 -8.78
N LEU A 16 10.28 7.37 -9.21
CA LEU A 16 11.54 7.58 -8.49
C LEU A 16 11.30 8.02 -7.05
N ILE A 17 10.43 9.00 -6.85
CA ILE A 17 10.12 9.53 -5.52
C ILE A 17 9.33 8.50 -4.68
N THR A 18 8.51 7.64 -5.29
CA THR A 18 7.81 6.57 -4.56
C THR A 18 8.71 5.42 -4.12
N LEU A 19 9.74 5.10 -4.91
CA LEU A 19 10.65 3.98 -4.67
C LEU A 19 11.89 4.37 -3.84
N ASP A 20 12.16 5.65 -3.67
CA ASP A 20 13.25 6.15 -2.84
C ASP A 20 13.07 5.72 -1.36
N PRO A 21 14.00 4.91 -0.80
CA PRO A 21 13.87 4.40 0.57
C PRO A 21 13.92 5.50 1.65
N LEU A 22 14.72 6.54 1.42
CA LEU A 22 14.85 7.64 2.37
C LEU A 22 13.55 8.44 2.41
N ILE A 23 13.02 8.83 1.26
CA ILE A 23 11.74 9.54 1.17
C ILE A 23 10.61 8.65 1.69
N ALA A 24 10.61 7.36 1.36
CA ALA A 24 9.60 6.42 1.85
C ALA A 24 9.61 6.33 3.39
N SER A 25 10.78 6.29 4.02
CA SER A 25 10.90 6.22 5.48
C SER A 25 10.39 7.48 6.20
N LEU A 26 10.47 8.64 5.55
CA LEU A 26 10.03 9.93 6.10
C LEU A 26 8.53 10.19 5.87
N ARG A 27 7.90 9.47 4.95
CA ARG A 27 6.47 9.62 4.68
C ARG A 27 5.65 9.02 5.82
N ALA A 28 4.54 9.69 6.11
CA ALA A 28 3.53 9.10 6.99
C ALA A 28 3.08 7.74 6.41
N PRO A 29 3.06 6.67 7.22
CA PRO A 29 2.57 5.39 6.76
C PRO A 29 1.11 5.56 6.33
N LEU A 30 0.80 5.15 5.10
CA LEU A 30 -0.59 5.07 4.67
C LEU A 30 -1.28 4.04 5.55
N LYS A 31 -2.49 4.35 6.01
CA LYS A 31 -3.33 3.36 6.70
C LYS A 31 -3.42 2.13 5.79
N PRO A 32 -2.94 0.95 6.23
CA PRO A 32 -2.94 -0.23 5.39
C PRO A 32 -4.37 -0.53 4.97
N ARG A 33 -4.64 -0.45 3.67
CA ARG A 33 -5.93 -0.86 3.13
C ARG A 33 -5.93 -2.38 3.06
N HIS A 34 -6.23 -3.02 4.18
CA HIS A 34 -6.29 -4.47 4.27
C HIS A 34 -7.37 -4.98 3.32
N ARG A 35 -6.95 -5.70 2.28
CA ARG A 35 -7.83 -6.56 1.52
C ARG A 35 -7.86 -7.91 2.22
N LYS A 36 -9.04 -8.54 2.27
CA LYS A 36 -9.17 -9.92 2.75
C LYS A 36 -8.34 -10.81 1.81
N ILE A 37 -7.30 -11.44 2.35
CA ILE A 37 -6.52 -12.48 1.69
C ILE A 37 -7.07 -13.84 2.11
N THR A 38 -7.07 -14.82 1.20
CA THR A 38 -7.54 -16.16 1.55
C THR A 38 -6.52 -16.87 2.44
N PRO A 39 -6.94 -17.85 3.27
CA PRO A 39 -6.03 -18.59 4.14
C PRO A 39 -4.89 -19.25 3.38
N GLU A 40 -5.14 -19.78 2.17
CA GLU A 40 -4.13 -20.43 1.34
C GLU A 40 -3.05 -19.44 0.90
N VAL A 41 -3.45 -18.23 0.51
CA VAL A 41 -2.51 -17.17 0.13
C VAL A 41 -1.70 -16.72 1.36
N PHE A 42 -2.33 -16.65 2.54
CA PHE A 42 -1.64 -16.31 3.77
C PHE A 42 -0.57 -17.35 4.15
N GLU A 43 -0.89 -18.64 4.04
CA GLU A 43 0.05 -19.75 4.27
C GLU A 43 1.21 -19.74 3.28
N LEU A 44 0.92 -19.50 1.99
CA LEU A 44 1.94 -19.40 0.95
C LEU A 44 2.90 -18.22 1.18
N LEU A 45 2.38 -17.09 1.65
CA LEU A 45 3.18 -15.90 1.95
C LEU A 45 3.97 -16.04 3.27
N LYS A 46 3.78 -17.12 4.04
CA LYS A 46 4.40 -17.35 5.35
C LYS A 46 4.28 -16.13 6.28
N MET A 47 3.17 -15.42 6.20
CA MET A 47 2.95 -14.24 7.02
C MET A 47 2.86 -14.66 8.49
N PRO A 48 3.53 -13.94 9.42
CA PRO A 48 3.38 -14.22 10.83
C PRO A 48 1.92 -14.01 11.24
N SER A 49 1.39 -14.92 12.07
CA SER A 49 -0.01 -14.94 12.51
C SER A 49 -0.50 -13.66 13.21
N CYS A 50 0.42 -12.77 13.61
CA CYS A 50 0.13 -11.46 14.17
C CYS A 50 -0.58 -10.51 13.18
N ASP A 51 -0.41 -10.69 11.87
CA ASP A 51 -1.01 -9.83 10.85
C ASP A 51 -2.45 -10.22 10.48
N PHE A 52 -2.91 -11.39 10.93
CA PHE A 52 -4.25 -11.90 10.64
C PHE A 52 -5.33 -11.22 11.52
N ASN A 53 -4.95 -10.77 12.72
CA ASN A 53 -5.89 -10.19 13.68
C ASN A 53 -6.21 -8.70 13.40
N VAL A 54 -5.38 -7.99 12.63
CA VAL A 54 -5.70 -6.60 12.21
C VAL A 54 -6.87 -6.56 11.22
N ALA A 55 -7.08 -7.64 10.47
CA ALA A 55 -8.21 -7.75 9.53
C ALA A 55 -9.57 -8.05 10.19
N LYS A 56 -9.60 -8.37 11.49
CA LYS A 56 -10.84 -8.55 12.26
C LYS A 56 -11.28 -7.31 13.03
N GLU A 57 -10.40 -6.33 13.23
CA GLU A 57 -10.67 -5.19 14.13
C GLU A 57 -10.91 -3.85 13.40
N CYS A 58 -10.81 -3.83 12.07
CA CYS A 58 -11.28 -2.69 11.26
C CYS A 58 -12.72 -2.91 10.82
N ASP A 59 -13.60 -3.23 11.76
CA ASP A 59 -15.01 -2.87 11.61
C ASP A 59 -15.05 -1.34 11.64
N PHE A 60 -15.16 -0.75 10.46
CA PHE A 60 -15.63 0.62 10.34
C PHE A 60 -17.03 0.63 10.96
N SER A 61 -17.09 1.00 12.23
CA SER A 61 -18.27 1.67 12.76
C SER A 61 -18.46 2.91 11.89
N ASN A 62 -19.42 2.83 10.97
CA ASN A 62 -20.06 4.04 10.46
C ASN A 62 -20.56 4.81 11.68
N SER A 63 -19.96 5.97 11.93
CA SER A 63 -20.49 6.97 12.85
C SER A 63 -20.65 8.24 12.02
N ASP A 64 -21.91 8.49 11.65
CA ASP A 64 -22.57 9.71 11.16
C ASP A 64 -21.82 10.66 10.20
#